data_AF-A0A7M5V1H4-F1
#
_entry.id   AF-A0A7M5V1H4-F1
#
_cell.length_a   1.000
_cell.length_b   1.000
_cell.length_c   1.000
_cell.angle_alpha   90.00
_cell.angle_beta   90.00
_cell.angle_gamma   90.00
#
_symmetry.space_group_name_H-M   'P 1'
#
loop_
_entity.id
_entity.type
_entity.pdbx_description
1 polymer ?
#
loop_
_entity_poly.entity_id
_entity_poly.type
_entity_poly.pdbx_seq_one_letter_code
_entity_poly.pdbx_strand_id
1 'polypeptide(L)'
;MDEFQNQVINETLKFIKEQDKNAYQQLEDNASMKNDVISAIKEVAEEVFKLDHELKDVPDEGAKFILEKNLSQERMDMIKKGLQIPTFKLNLSKSVYDGRYMAYFMKDENTLLKAPRVLDSIQAVDMVTAQQCGSIVVEAIMLTMAACGIPISPGQFGIHQAIETVTMNATPGYPLHRAVEAFVKAWDQGDVYKAANLFGLLKATQVPPQFPIIAWPTIFWMVIYDLCSGMSSPRRLKIIARVQAEIVAALNSDGAKKRVLIVKLAQAIPEAHYFNHKVMNMNQLEKIKAEIEPEKKQE
;
A
#
# COMPACT_ATOMS: atom_id res chain seq x y z
N MET A 1 -0.08 25.69 13.23
CA MET A 1 -0.67 24.38 13.56
C MET A 1 -2.11 24.34 13.07
N ASP A 2 -2.96 25.27 13.52
CA ASP A 2 -4.40 25.29 13.21
C ASP A 2 -4.73 25.36 11.70
N GLU A 3 -3.99 26.16 10.93
CA GLU A 3 -4.16 26.23 9.47
C GLU A 3 -3.87 24.89 8.79
N PHE A 4 -2.77 24.23 9.17
CA PHE A 4 -2.40 22.91 8.67
C PHE A 4 -3.44 21.85 9.06
N GLN A 5 -3.90 21.84 10.31
CA GLN A 5 -4.95 20.92 10.76
C GLN A 5 -6.24 21.12 9.96
N ASN A 6 -6.70 22.35 9.79
CA ASN A 6 -7.90 22.66 9.03
C ASN A 6 -7.78 22.23 7.57
N GLN A 7 -6.60 22.41 6.96
CA GLN A 7 -6.33 21.92 5.62
C GLN A 7 -6.44 20.39 5.54
N VAL A 8 -5.78 19.65 6.43
CA VAL A 8 -5.82 18.18 6.45
C VAL A 8 -7.24 17.67 6.65
N ILE A 9 -8.02 18.29 7.54
CA ILE A 9 -9.45 17.97 7.77
C ILE A 9 -10.25 18.18 6.49
N ASN A 10 -10.18 19.36 5.89
CA ASN A 10 -10.98 19.72 4.74
C ASN A 10 -10.68 18.83 3.54
N GLU A 11 -9.41 18.56 3.26
CA GLU A 11 -9.00 17.70 2.16
C GLU A 11 -9.36 16.24 2.37
N THR A 12 -9.26 15.73 3.61
CA THR A 12 -9.68 14.36 3.93
C THR A 12 -11.19 14.18 3.81
N LEU A 13 -11.98 15.14 4.30
CA LEU A 13 -13.44 15.10 4.17
C LEU A 13 -13.88 15.25 2.71
N LYS A 14 -13.20 16.13 1.95
CA LYS A 14 -13.41 16.26 0.50
C LYS A 14 -13.13 14.95 -0.22
N PHE A 15 -12.02 14.28 0.11
CA PHE A 15 -11.70 12.96 -0.43
C PHE A 15 -12.84 11.97 -0.17
N ILE A 16 -13.30 11.81 1.08
CA ILE A 16 -14.41 10.91 1.43
C ILE A 16 -15.66 11.22 0.58
N LYS A 17 -16.02 12.49 0.42
CA LYS A 17 -17.15 12.93 -0.41
C LYS A 17 -17.01 12.55 -1.89
N GLU A 18 -15.80 12.64 -2.42
CA GLU A 18 -15.49 12.27 -3.81
C GLU A 18 -15.51 10.75 -4.02
N GLN A 19 -15.11 9.97 -3.02
CA GLN A 19 -15.10 8.51 -3.09
C GLN A 19 -16.49 7.89 -2.91
N ASP A 20 -17.27 8.39 -1.94
CA ASP A 20 -18.60 7.86 -1.62
C ASP A 20 -19.49 8.96 -1.02
N LYS A 21 -20.40 9.48 -1.84
CA LYS A 21 -21.37 10.51 -1.42
C LYS A 21 -22.32 10.02 -0.33
N ASN A 22 -22.67 8.73 -0.31
CA ASN A 22 -23.56 8.17 0.70
C ASN A 22 -22.85 8.05 2.04
N ALA A 23 -21.59 7.58 2.03
CA ALA A 23 -20.76 7.57 3.24
C ALA A 23 -20.54 8.99 3.80
N TYR A 24 -20.31 9.97 2.92
CA TYR A 24 -20.21 11.37 3.36
C TYR A 24 -21.52 11.89 3.95
N GLN A 25 -22.67 11.57 3.34
CA GLN A 25 -23.97 11.97 3.87
C GLN A 25 -24.23 11.35 5.25
N GLN A 26 -23.82 10.08 5.48
CA GLN A 26 -23.90 9.46 6.82
C GLN A 26 -23.09 10.24 7.88
N LEU A 27 -21.97 10.86 7.51
CA LEU A 27 -21.23 11.75 8.42
C LEU A 27 -22.00 13.04 8.69
N GLU A 28 -22.56 13.67 7.67
CA GLU A 28 -23.34 14.91 7.84
C GLU A 28 -24.61 14.68 8.68
N ASP A 29 -25.27 13.54 8.53
CA ASP A 29 -26.50 13.19 9.26
C ASP A 29 -26.24 12.73 10.71
N ASN A 30 -25.00 12.38 11.06
CA ASN A 30 -24.63 11.89 12.39
C ASN A 30 -23.46 12.69 13.00
N ALA A 31 -23.82 13.68 13.82
CA ALA A 31 -22.84 14.58 14.46
C ALA A 31 -21.80 13.85 15.33
N SER A 32 -22.19 12.78 16.05
CA SER A 32 -21.25 12.00 16.86
C SER A 32 -20.20 11.33 15.98
N MET A 33 -20.66 10.67 14.91
CA MET A 33 -19.78 9.98 13.97
C MET A 33 -18.86 10.97 13.21
N LYS A 34 -19.39 12.13 12.82
CA LYS A 34 -18.60 13.22 12.21
C LYS A 34 -17.50 13.70 13.14
N ASN A 35 -17.84 13.95 14.41
CA ASN A 35 -16.89 14.42 15.41
C ASN A 35 -15.80 13.38 15.70
N ASP A 36 -16.15 12.08 15.72
CA ASP A 36 -15.18 11.00 15.89
C ASP A 36 -14.20 10.92 14.73
N VAL A 37 -14.69 11.09 13.49
CA VAL A 37 -13.87 11.13 12.28
C VAL A 37 -12.96 12.36 12.27
N ILE A 38 -13.50 13.55 12.56
CA ILE A 38 -12.72 14.79 12.61
C ILE A 38 -11.65 14.72 13.71
N SER A 39 -11.98 14.18 14.88
CA SER A 39 -11.02 14.03 15.98
C SER A 39 -9.88 13.08 15.59
N ALA A 40 -10.20 11.97 14.91
CA ALA A 40 -9.18 11.08 14.40
C ALA A 40 -8.27 11.72 13.33
N ILE A 41 -8.80 12.62 12.50
CA ILE A 41 -8.00 13.38 11.53
C ILE A 41 -7.09 14.40 12.26
N LYS A 42 -7.62 15.07 13.28
CA LYS A 42 -6.85 16.03 14.11
C LYS A 42 -5.67 15.36 14.79
N GLU A 43 -5.88 14.21 15.43
CA GLU A 43 -4.81 13.43 16.07
C GLU A 43 -3.66 13.13 15.10
N VAL A 44 -3.98 12.75 13.86
CA VAL A 44 -2.97 12.49 12.81
C VAL A 44 -2.24 13.78 12.42
N ALA A 45 -2.96 14.86 12.18
CA ALA A 45 -2.36 16.15 11.84
C ALA A 45 -1.45 16.68 12.98
N GLU A 46 -1.83 16.51 14.24
CA GLU A 46 -1.02 16.86 15.41
C GLU A 46 0.27 16.03 15.50
N GLU A 47 0.15 14.70 15.33
CA GLU A 47 1.28 13.79 15.32
C GLU A 47 2.28 14.17 14.21
N VAL A 48 1.79 14.39 12.98
CA VAL A 48 2.64 14.79 11.85
C VAL A 48 3.28 16.16 12.09
N PHE A 49 2.53 17.15 12.59
CA PHE A 49 3.07 18.48 12.86
C PHE A 49 4.18 18.44 13.92
N LYS A 50 4.00 17.65 14.98
CA LYS A 50 5.01 17.47 16.02
C LYS A 50 6.26 16.76 15.49
N LEU A 51 6.08 15.64 14.79
CA LEU A 51 7.19 14.86 14.24
C LEU A 51 7.97 15.66 13.20
N ASP A 52 7.30 16.43 12.34
CA ASP A 52 7.93 17.33 11.38
C ASP A 52 8.89 18.31 12.05
N HIS A 53 8.47 18.92 13.15
CA HIS A 53 9.31 19.85 13.90
C HIS A 53 10.53 19.17 14.52
N GLU A 54 10.38 17.97 15.09
CA GLU A 54 11.50 17.22 15.68
C GLU A 54 12.42 16.58 14.66
N LEU A 55 11.93 16.31 13.45
CA LEU A 55 12.73 15.77 12.34
C LEU A 55 13.43 16.86 11.53
N LYS A 56 13.04 18.13 11.69
CA LYS A 56 13.69 19.26 11.04
C LYS A 56 15.17 19.25 11.41
N ASP A 57 16.04 19.13 10.41
CA ASP A 57 17.50 19.08 10.54
C ASP A 57 18.11 17.80 11.14
N VAL A 58 17.31 16.77 11.44
CA VAL A 58 17.82 15.46 11.89
C VAL A 58 18.15 14.59 10.67
N PRO A 59 19.35 13.99 10.53
CA PRO A 59 19.65 13.01 9.47
C PRO A 59 18.75 11.77 9.51
N ASP A 60 18.66 11.00 8.43
CA ASP A 60 17.75 9.85 8.37
C ASP A 60 18.12 8.75 9.37
N GLU A 61 19.40 8.58 9.69
CA GLU A 61 19.89 7.66 10.71
C GLU A 61 19.40 8.02 12.11
N GLY A 62 19.18 9.32 12.37
CA GLY A 62 18.65 9.83 13.64
C GLY A 62 17.13 9.79 13.74
N ALA A 63 16.42 9.61 12.63
CA ALA A 63 14.95 9.67 12.60
C ALA A 63 14.30 8.57 13.44
N LYS A 64 14.92 7.38 13.53
CA LYS A 64 14.42 6.28 14.37
C LYS A 64 14.29 6.68 15.84
N PHE A 65 15.30 7.37 16.39
CA PHE A 65 15.27 7.82 17.78
C PHE A 65 14.14 8.82 18.03
N ILE A 66 13.90 9.73 17.09
CA ILE A 66 12.78 10.68 17.15
C ILE A 66 11.44 9.94 17.14
N LEU A 67 11.29 8.91 16.30
CA LEU A 67 10.07 8.09 16.28
C LEU A 67 9.88 7.32 17.60
N GLU A 68 10.91 6.66 18.13
CA GLU A 68 10.84 5.88 19.38
C GLU A 68 10.55 6.76 20.60
N LYS A 69 10.98 8.03 20.59
CA LYS A 69 10.65 9.03 21.62
C LYS A 69 9.18 9.47 21.57
N ASN A 70 8.58 9.50 20.38
CA ASN A 70 7.27 10.13 20.15
C ASN A 70 6.13 9.14 19.92
N LEU A 71 6.42 7.89 19.56
CA LEU A 71 5.45 6.83 19.34
C LEU A 71 5.54 5.80 20.48
N SER A 72 4.42 5.18 20.82
CA SER A 72 4.43 4.08 21.80
C SER A 72 5.20 2.88 21.26
N GLN A 73 5.73 2.05 22.17
CA GLN A 73 6.41 0.80 21.78
C GLN A 73 5.49 -0.10 20.94
N GLU A 74 4.22 -0.22 21.34
CA GLU A 74 3.22 -0.97 20.58
C GLU A 74 3.09 -0.45 19.14
N ARG A 75 3.10 0.88 18.94
CA ARG A 75 3.02 1.48 17.61
C ARG A 75 4.30 1.28 16.81
N MET A 76 5.46 1.37 17.45
CA MET A 76 6.74 1.04 16.80
C MET A 76 6.78 -0.41 16.35
N ASP A 77 6.30 -1.35 17.18
CA ASP A 77 6.24 -2.77 16.85
C ASP A 77 5.24 -3.06 15.72
N MET A 78 4.09 -2.40 15.70
CA MET A 78 3.13 -2.49 14.60
C MET A 78 3.76 -2.05 13.28
N ILE A 79 4.51 -0.94 13.26
CA ILE A 79 5.16 -0.44 12.06
C ILE A 79 6.24 -1.40 11.58
N LYS A 80 7.15 -1.83 12.47
CA LYS A 80 8.24 -2.78 12.14
C LYS A 80 7.71 -4.07 11.53
N LYS A 81 6.60 -4.58 12.07
CA LYS A 81 5.94 -5.81 11.59
C LYS A 81 4.93 -5.57 10.47
N GLY A 82 4.77 -4.33 9.99
CA GLY A 82 3.71 -3.98 9.02
C GLY A 82 3.83 -4.69 7.67
N LEU A 83 5.04 -5.13 7.29
CA LEU A 83 5.31 -5.93 6.09
C LEU A 83 5.48 -7.44 6.38
N GLN A 84 5.19 -7.89 7.60
CA GLN A 84 5.22 -9.30 7.99
C GLN A 84 3.85 -9.98 7.87
N ILE A 85 2.81 -9.28 7.44
CA ILE A 85 1.47 -9.84 7.26
C ILE A 85 1.33 -10.19 5.77
N PRO A 86 1.64 -11.44 5.36
CA PRO A 86 1.64 -11.79 3.96
C PRO A 86 0.21 -11.89 3.44
N THR A 87 0.00 -11.37 2.25
CA THR A 87 -1.20 -11.67 1.45
C THR A 87 -1.13 -13.09 0.88
N PHE A 88 -0.06 -13.42 0.15
CA PHE A 88 0.31 -14.77 -0.29
C PHE A 88 1.81 -14.90 -0.58
N LYS A 89 2.37 -16.10 -0.61
CA LYS A 89 3.72 -16.38 -1.14
C LYS A 89 3.61 -16.89 -2.57
N LEU A 90 4.29 -16.25 -3.51
CA LEU A 90 4.41 -16.75 -4.89
C LEU A 90 5.70 -17.57 -4.99
N ASN A 91 5.59 -18.84 -5.37
CA ASN A 91 6.72 -19.68 -5.72
C ASN A 91 6.73 -19.87 -7.23
N LEU A 92 7.89 -19.58 -7.85
CA LEU A 92 8.13 -19.77 -9.27
C LEU A 92 9.15 -20.89 -9.45
N SER A 93 8.78 -21.93 -10.19
CA SER A 93 9.67 -23.07 -10.45
C SER A 93 9.72 -23.40 -11.93
N LYS A 94 10.88 -23.85 -12.42
CA LYS A 94 11.03 -24.45 -13.75
C LYS A 94 11.03 -25.97 -13.60
N SER A 95 10.14 -26.64 -14.32
CA SER A 95 10.11 -28.09 -14.39
C SER A 95 11.37 -28.61 -15.09
N VAL A 96 12.03 -29.58 -14.48
CA VAL A 96 13.22 -30.22 -15.06
C VAL A 96 12.89 -31.21 -16.19
N TYR A 97 11.61 -31.64 -16.30
CA TYR A 97 11.19 -32.65 -17.26
C TYR A 97 10.77 -32.05 -18.61
N ASP A 98 10.02 -30.95 -18.58
CA ASP A 98 9.46 -30.29 -19.77
C ASP A 98 9.90 -28.83 -19.93
N GLY A 99 10.77 -28.34 -19.04
CA GLY A 99 11.32 -26.98 -19.09
C GLY A 99 10.31 -25.87 -18.79
N ARG A 100 9.05 -26.19 -18.50
CA ARG A 100 7.98 -25.19 -18.31
C ARG A 100 8.06 -24.52 -16.96
N TYR A 101 7.80 -23.22 -16.94
CA TYR A 101 7.68 -22.45 -15.70
C TYR A 101 6.27 -22.61 -15.12
N MET A 102 6.20 -22.70 -13.79
CA MET A 102 4.98 -22.83 -13.01
C MET A 102 4.95 -21.80 -11.89
N ALA A 103 3.78 -21.21 -11.66
CA ALA A 103 3.50 -20.29 -10.56
C ALA A 103 2.56 -20.93 -9.54
N TYR A 104 2.97 -20.93 -8.27
CA TYR A 104 2.20 -21.44 -7.14
C TYR A 104 1.91 -20.30 -6.17
N PHE A 105 0.63 -20.03 -5.92
CA PHE A 105 0.22 -19.04 -4.93
C PHE A 105 -0.13 -19.75 -3.64
N MET A 106 0.67 -19.51 -2.62
CA MET A 106 0.64 -20.22 -1.36
C MET A 106 0.18 -19.30 -0.23
N LYS A 107 -0.59 -19.81 0.72
CA LYS A 107 -0.93 -19.11 1.97
C LYS A 107 0.25 -19.20 2.96
N ASP A 108 0.84 -20.38 3.03
CA ASP A 108 1.98 -20.77 3.85
C ASP A 108 2.80 -21.80 3.05
N GLU A 109 3.78 -22.46 3.66
CA GLU A 109 4.66 -23.38 2.92
C GLU A 109 3.93 -24.61 2.33
N ASN A 110 2.76 -24.97 2.86
CA ASN A 110 2.07 -26.22 2.53
C ASN A 110 0.68 -26.02 1.91
N THR A 111 0.13 -24.81 1.98
CA THR A 111 -1.26 -24.55 1.58
C THR A 111 -1.33 -23.71 0.30
N LEU A 112 -1.88 -24.29 -0.77
CA LEU A 112 -2.21 -23.58 -2.01
C LEU A 112 -3.46 -22.72 -1.81
N LEU A 113 -3.41 -21.47 -2.30
CA LEU A 113 -4.57 -20.57 -2.35
C LEU A 113 -5.38 -20.73 -3.63
N LYS A 114 -4.73 -21.11 -4.73
CA LYS A 114 -5.35 -21.34 -6.04
C LYS A 114 -4.59 -22.41 -6.81
N ALA A 115 -5.21 -22.94 -7.86
CA ALA A 115 -4.57 -23.92 -8.74
C ALA A 115 -3.26 -23.36 -9.32
N PRO A 116 -2.18 -24.18 -9.42
CA PRO A 116 -0.94 -23.77 -10.06
C PRO A 116 -1.17 -23.31 -11.50
N ARG A 117 -0.41 -22.32 -11.93
CA ARG A 117 -0.52 -21.74 -13.27
C ARG A 117 0.74 -22.02 -14.08
N VAL A 118 0.56 -22.58 -15.27
CA VAL A 118 1.63 -22.71 -16.27
C VAL A 118 1.93 -21.33 -16.84
N LEU A 119 3.20 -20.98 -16.97
CA LEU A 119 3.68 -19.75 -17.59
C LEU A 119 4.22 -20.08 -18.99
N ASP A 120 3.31 -20.38 -19.91
CA ASP A 120 3.58 -20.80 -21.29
C ASP A 120 3.35 -19.68 -22.32
N SER A 121 2.92 -18.51 -21.88
CA SER A 121 2.58 -17.37 -22.72
C SER A 121 2.83 -16.05 -22.00
N ILE A 122 3.03 -14.98 -22.78
CA ILE A 122 3.16 -13.60 -22.25
C ILE A 122 1.94 -13.24 -21.40
N GLN A 123 0.74 -13.60 -21.85
CA GLN A 123 -0.50 -13.33 -21.11
C GLN A 123 -0.52 -14.06 -19.75
N ALA A 124 -0.05 -15.31 -19.68
CA ALA A 124 0.02 -16.03 -18.42
C ALA A 124 0.99 -15.36 -17.43
N VAL A 125 2.15 -14.91 -17.92
CA VAL A 125 3.13 -14.16 -17.10
C VAL A 125 2.58 -12.80 -16.66
N ASP A 126 1.94 -12.05 -17.56
CA ASP A 126 1.34 -10.74 -17.24
C ASP A 126 0.23 -10.85 -16.20
N MET A 127 -0.58 -11.91 -16.25
CA MET A 127 -1.60 -12.18 -15.22
C MET A 127 -0.97 -12.44 -13.84
N VAL A 128 0.08 -13.25 -13.76
CA VAL A 128 0.78 -13.50 -12.49
C VAL A 128 1.49 -12.23 -12.00
N THR A 129 2.06 -11.45 -12.90
CA THR A 129 2.68 -10.15 -12.62
C THR A 129 1.67 -9.17 -12.03
N ALA A 130 0.49 -9.06 -12.62
CA ALA A 130 -0.57 -8.19 -12.09
C ALA A 130 -1.04 -8.62 -10.68
N GLN A 131 -1.14 -9.93 -10.42
CA GLN A 131 -1.46 -10.44 -9.08
C GLN A 131 -0.37 -10.15 -8.07
N GLN A 132 0.89 -10.23 -8.50
CA GLN A 132 2.06 -9.89 -7.68
C GLN A 132 2.10 -8.38 -7.37
N CYS A 133 1.80 -7.52 -8.35
CA CYS A 133 1.57 -6.10 -8.14
C CYS A 133 0.46 -5.85 -7.11
N GLY A 134 -0.66 -6.57 -7.24
CA GLY A 134 -1.79 -6.50 -6.32
C GLY A 134 -1.36 -6.77 -4.88
N SER A 135 -0.63 -7.85 -4.67
CA SER A 135 -0.04 -8.20 -3.38
C SER A 135 0.87 -7.11 -2.81
N ILE A 136 1.76 -6.54 -3.62
CA ILE A 136 2.72 -5.51 -3.19
C ILE A 136 1.98 -4.25 -2.71
N VAL A 137 0.99 -3.81 -3.48
CA VAL A 137 0.19 -2.61 -3.17
C VAL A 137 -0.65 -2.80 -1.91
N VAL A 138 -1.30 -3.96 -1.76
CA VAL A 138 -2.12 -4.24 -0.56
C VAL A 138 -1.26 -4.24 0.70
N GLU A 139 -0.07 -4.83 0.66
CA GLU A 139 0.88 -4.82 1.79
C GLU A 139 1.43 -3.43 2.08
N ALA A 140 1.67 -2.60 1.05
CA ALA A 140 2.03 -1.19 1.22
C ALA A 140 0.93 -0.38 1.95
N ILE A 141 -0.34 -0.60 1.58
CA ILE A 141 -1.48 0.06 2.24
C ILE A 141 -1.61 -0.43 3.67
N MET A 142 -1.49 -1.74 3.92
CA MET A 142 -1.48 -2.30 5.27
C MET A 142 -0.37 -1.68 6.12
N LEU A 143 0.86 -1.57 5.63
CA LEU A 143 1.94 -0.88 6.35
C LEU A 143 1.58 0.58 6.68
N THR A 144 0.91 1.29 5.78
CA THR A 144 0.45 2.67 6.04
C THR A 144 -0.61 2.71 7.14
N MET A 145 -1.50 1.71 7.20
CA MET A 145 -2.44 1.54 8.32
C MET A 145 -1.70 1.34 9.65
N ALA A 146 -0.67 0.50 9.69
CA ALA A 146 0.17 0.34 10.89
C ALA A 146 0.89 1.65 11.28
N ALA A 147 1.41 2.41 10.31
CA ALA A 147 2.00 3.73 10.54
C ALA A 147 1.01 4.70 11.19
N CYS A 148 -0.28 4.58 10.87
CA CYS A 148 -1.38 5.34 11.47
C CYS A 148 -1.91 4.77 12.80
N GLY A 149 -1.27 3.71 13.32
CA GLY A 149 -1.62 3.08 14.59
C GLY A 149 -2.85 2.19 14.52
N ILE A 150 -3.20 1.71 13.32
CA ILE A 150 -4.34 0.84 13.10
C ILE A 150 -3.83 -0.61 13.12
N PRO A 151 -4.31 -1.45 14.05
CA PRO A 151 -3.97 -2.87 14.06
C PRO A 151 -4.44 -3.56 12.77
N ILE A 152 -3.52 -4.25 12.11
CA ILE A 152 -3.80 -4.95 10.85
C ILE A 152 -4.15 -6.40 11.17
N SER A 153 -5.43 -6.75 11.00
CA SER A 153 -5.90 -8.14 11.08
C SER A 153 -7.04 -8.38 10.09
N PRO A 154 -6.84 -8.11 8.78
CA PRO A 154 -7.87 -8.34 7.78
C PRO A 154 -8.18 -9.83 7.66
N GLY A 155 -9.45 -10.15 7.42
CA GLY A 155 -9.85 -11.51 7.08
C GLY A 155 -9.31 -11.92 5.72
N GLN A 156 -9.11 -13.22 5.50
CA GLN A 156 -8.63 -13.78 4.22
C GLN A 156 -9.49 -13.34 3.02
N PHE A 157 -10.81 -13.24 3.21
CA PHE A 157 -11.73 -12.72 2.19
C PHE A 157 -11.42 -11.27 1.83
N GLY A 158 -11.18 -10.40 2.81
CA GLY A 158 -10.85 -8.99 2.57
C GLY A 158 -9.49 -8.81 1.88
N ILE A 159 -8.50 -9.62 2.26
CA ILE A 159 -7.20 -9.67 1.57
C ILE A 159 -7.39 -10.05 0.10
N HIS A 160 -8.17 -11.09 -0.17
CA HIS A 160 -8.42 -11.57 -1.52
C HIS A 160 -9.09 -10.50 -2.39
N GLN A 161 -10.17 -9.90 -1.90
CA GLN A 161 -10.89 -8.81 -2.59
C GLN A 161 -9.96 -7.63 -2.87
N ALA A 162 -9.16 -7.20 -1.89
CA ALA A 162 -8.21 -6.12 -2.05
C ALA A 162 -7.17 -6.42 -3.16
N ILE A 163 -6.66 -7.66 -3.23
CA ILE A 163 -5.71 -8.05 -4.29
C ILE A 163 -6.40 -8.03 -5.66
N GLU A 164 -7.63 -8.54 -5.77
CA GLU A 164 -8.38 -8.54 -7.03
C GLU A 164 -8.66 -7.12 -7.52
N THR A 165 -9.13 -6.25 -6.63
CA THR A 165 -9.32 -4.81 -6.85
C THR A 165 -8.07 -4.19 -7.48
N VAL A 166 -6.88 -4.44 -6.90
CA VAL A 166 -5.64 -3.89 -7.45
C VAL A 166 -5.24 -4.58 -8.75
N THR A 167 -5.37 -5.90 -8.84
CA THR A 167 -4.97 -6.70 -10.02
C THR A 167 -5.68 -6.22 -11.28
N MET A 168 -6.99 -5.93 -11.19
CA MET A 168 -7.78 -5.41 -12.31
C MET A 168 -7.31 -4.02 -12.79
N ASN A 169 -6.58 -3.29 -11.96
CA ASN A 169 -6.08 -1.95 -12.22
C ASN A 169 -4.55 -1.88 -12.41
N ALA A 170 -3.84 -3.01 -12.31
CA ALA A 170 -2.39 -3.13 -12.40
C ALA A 170 -1.91 -3.58 -13.79
N THR A 171 -2.64 -3.18 -14.84
CA THR A 171 -2.34 -3.52 -16.23
C THR A 171 -0.98 -2.93 -16.65
N PRO A 172 -0.13 -3.67 -17.40
CA PRO A 172 1.15 -3.16 -17.87
C PRO A 172 1.05 -1.82 -18.60
N GLY A 173 2.04 -0.95 -18.37
CA GLY A 173 2.11 0.37 -19.00
C GLY A 173 1.25 1.45 -18.34
N TYR A 174 0.42 1.13 -17.34
CA TYR A 174 -0.42 2.11 -16.66
C TYR A 174 0.21 2.69 -15.37
N PRO A 175 -0.25 3.86 -14.86
CA PRO A 175 0.34 4.54 -13.71
C PRO A 175 0.63 3.67 -12.49
N LEU A 176 -0.31 2.83 -12.05
CA LEU A 176 -0.12 1.97 -10.89
C LEU A 176 0.96 0.92 -11.14
N HIS A 177 0.92 0.25 -12.31
CA HIS A 177 1.93 -0.72 -12.70
C HIS A 177 3.33 -0.08 -12.77
N ARG A 178 3.45 1.09 -13.41
CA ARG A 178 4.71 1.84 -13.48
C ARG A 178 5.24 2.27 -12.11
N ALA A 179 4.34 2.60 -11.19
CA ALA A 179 4.73 2.91 -9.80
C ALA A 179 5.26 1.67 -9.07
N VAL A 180 4.67 0.49 -9.31
CA VAL A 180 5.21 -0.78 -8.80
C VAL A 180 6.58 -1.07 -9.42
N GLU A 181 6.75 -0.93 -10.73
CA GLU A 181 8.05 -1.13 -11.40
C GLU A 181 9.13 -0.19 -10.86
N ALA A 182 8.80 1.10 -10.68
CA ALA A 182 9.71 2.08 -10.09
C ALA A 182 10.10 1.70 -8.66
N PHE A 183 9.13 1.24 -7.86
CA PHE A 183 9.36 0.75 -6.51
C PHE A 183 10.23 -0.51 -6.47
N VAL A 184 9.96 -1.50 -7.33
CA VAL A 184 10.76 -2.72 -7.47
C VAL A 184 12.21 -2.37 -7.81
N LYS A 185 12.45 -1.46 -8.76
CA LYS A 185 13.79 -0.98 -9.12
C LYS A 185 14.48 -0.22 -7.99
N ALA A 186 13.72 0.48 -7.17
CA ALA A 186 14.22 1.19 -5.99
C ALA A 186 14.56 0.26 -4.82
N TRP A 187 14.05 -0.98 -4.82
CA TRP A 187 14.15 -1.91 -3.70
C TRP A 187 15.57 -2.40 -3.41
N ASP A 188 16.47 -2.35 -4.39
CA ASP A 188 17.88 -2.69 -4.22
C ASP A 188 18.73 -1.51 -3.71
N GLN A 189 18.10 -0.37 -3.38
CA GLN A 189 18.75 0.84 -2.87
C GLN A 189 18.67 0.95 -1.34
N GLY A 190 19.08 2.08 -0.75
CA GLY A 190 18.98 2.30 0.70
C GLY A 190 17.54 2.43 1.21
N ASP A 191 17.31 2.11 2.48
CA ASP A 191 15.96 2.01 3.09
C ASP A 191 15.10 3.26 2.91
N VAL A 192 15.69 4.45 3.08
CA VAL A 192 15.00 5.73 2.85
C VAL A 192 14.50 5.85 1.42
N TYR A 193 15.31 5.40 0.45
CA TYR A 193 14.95 5.45 -0.97
C TYR A 193 13.82 4.45 -1.27
N LYS A 194 13.85 3.24 -0.69
CA LYS A 194 12.74 2.28 -0.81
C LYS A 194 11.45 2.86 -0.23
N ALA A 195 11.53 3.46 0.97
CA ALA A 195 10.38 4.07 1.63
C ALA A 195 9.81 5.28 0.85
N ALA A 196 10.67 6.10 0.24
CA ALA A 196 10.24 7.19 -0.64
C ALA A 196 9.50 6.68 -1.89
N ASN A 197 9.96 5.56 -2.46
CA ASN A 197 9.27 4.93 -3.60
C ASN A 197 7.99 4.20 -3.18
N LEU A 198 7.94 3.65 -1.96
CA LEU A 198 6.71 3.12 -1.38
C LEU A 198 5.66 4.23 -1.23
N PHE A 199 6.06 5.42 -0.80
CA PHE A 199 5.18 6.59 -0.81
C PHE A 199 4.73 6.97 -2.23
N GLY A 200 5.62 6.89 -3.22
CA GLY A 200 5.27 7.05 -4.63
C GLY A 200 4.20 6.06 -5.10
N LEU A 201 4.28 4.81 -4.64
CA LEU A 201 3.28 3.78 -4.88
C LEU A 201 1.93 4.14 -4.24
N LEU A 202 1.91 4.60 -2.98
CA LEU A 202 0.69 5.06 -2.31
C LEU A 202 0.04 6.23 -3.05
N LYS A 203 0.83 7.15 -3.62
CA LYS A 203 0.29 8.24 -4.45
C LYS A 203 -0.39 7.70 -5.72
N ALA A 204 0.15 6.65 -6.32
CA ALA A 204 -0.44 6.05 -7.52
C ALA A 204 -1.79 5.36 -7.25
N THR A 205 -2.07 4.93 -6.02
CA THR A 205 -3.37 4.34 -5.64
C THR A 205 -4.46 5.38 -5.38
N GLN A 206 -4.09 6.66 -5.26
CA GLN A 206 -5.01 7.80 -5.11
C GLN A 206 -5.60 8.27 -6.45
N VAL A 207 -5.14 7.72 -7.57
CA VAL A 207 -5.68 8.04 -8.90
C VAL A 207 -6.88 7.12 -9.19
N PRO A 208 -8.01 7.65 -9.71
CA PRO A 208 -9.14 6.83 -10.12
C PRO A 208 -8.76 5.77 -11.18
N PRO A 209 -9.47 4.63 -11.23
CA PRO A 209 -9.33 3.61 -12.28
C PRO A 209 -9.40 4.19 -13.70
N GLN A 210 -8.66 3.59 -14.65
CA GLN A 210 -8.53 4.11 -16.02
C GLN A 210 -9.70 3.81 -16.96
N PHE A 211 -10.71 3.05 -16.51
CA PHE A 211 -11.93 2.80 -17.29
C PHE A 211 -13.11 3.58 -16.69
N PRO A 212 -13.20 4.91 -16.90
CA PRO A 212 -14.26 5.73 -16.33
C PRO A 212 -15.51 5.62 -17.20
N ILE A 213 -16.31 4.58 -17.01
CA ILE A 213 -17.71 4.61 -17.48
C ILE A 213 -18.61 5.16 -16.35
N ILE A 214 -18.13 5.12 -15.10
CA ILE A 214 -18.79 5.63 -13.88
C ILE A 214 -17.70 6.27 -13.00
N ALA A 215 -18.04 7.23 -12.15
CA ALA A 215 -17.13 7.73 -11.11
C ALA A 215 -16.82 6.58 -10.13
N TRP A 216 -15.72 5.86 -10.38
CA TRP A 216 -15.25 4.79 -9.50
C TRP A 216 -14.40 5.37 -8.37
N PRO A 217 -14.52 4.82 -7.15
CA PRO A 217 -13.58 5.14 -6.09
C PRO A 217 -12.14 4.79 -6.51
N THR A 218 -11.19 5.50 -5.92
CA THR A 218 -9.76 5.26 -6.03
C THR A 218 -9.39 3.87 -5.50
N ILE A 219 -8.30 3.32 -6.02
CA ILE A 219 -7.78 2.00 -5.60
C ILE A 219 -7.49 2.00 -4.10
N PHE A 220 -6.96 3.10 -3.58
CA PHE A 220 -6.71 3.30 -2.16
C PHE A 220 -7.98 3.12 -1.31
N TRP A 221 -9.07 3.82 -1.69
CA TRP A 221 -10.35 3.71 -1.00
C TRP A 221 -10.85 2.27 -1.01
N MET A 222 -10.92 1.65 -2.19
CA MET A 222 -11.44 0.30 -2.36
C MET A 222 -10.66 -0.72 -1.52
N VAL A 223 -9.32 -0.66 -1.55
CA VAL A 223 -8.48 -1.59 -0.78
C VAL A 223 -8.71 -1.45 0.72
N ILE A 224 -8.73 -0.24 1.28
CA ILE A 224 -8.99 -0.08 2.73
C ILE A 224 -10.40 -0.56 3.07
N TYR A 225 -11.37 -0.31 2.19
CA TYR A 225 -12.75 -0.75 2.37
C TYR A 225 -12.86 -2.28 2.42
N ASP A 226 -12.17 -2.98 1.50
CA ASP A 226 -12.10 -4.44 1.42
C ASP A 226 -11.40 -5.05 2.64
N LEU A 227 -10.25 -4.49 3.02
CA LEU A 227 -9.49 -4.90 4.21
C LEU A 227 -10.31 -4.72 5.50
N CYS A 228 -11.21 -3.74 5.54
CA CYS A 228 -12.08 -3.43 6.68
C CYS A 228 -13.53 -3.93 6.51
N SER A 229 -13.77 -4.87 5.59
CA SER A 229 -15.11 -5.37 5.25
C SER A 229 -15.87 -5.97 6.44
N GLY A 230 -15.16 -6.55 7.42
CA GLY A 230 -15.74 -7.07 8.66
C GLY A 230 -16.08 -6.03 9.72
N MET A 231 -15.81 -4.75 9.50
CA MET A 231 -16.05 -3.66 10.47
C MET A 231 -17.34 -2.89 10.17
N SER A 232 -17.89 -2.23 11.20
CA SER A 232 -19.02 -1.31 11.03
C SER A 232 -18.63 -0.08 10.17
N SER A 233 -19.62 0.51 9.49
CA SER A 233 -19.41 1.72 8.66
C SER A 233 -18.70 2.85 9.42
N PRO A 234 -19.09 3.22 10.67
CA PRO A 234 -18.39 4.26 11.41
C PRO A 234 -16.91 3.97 11.66
N ARG A 235 -16.59 2.72 12.05
CA ARG A 235 -15.20 2.31 12.30
C ARG A 235 -14.38 2.32 11.02
N ARG A 236 -14.98 1.89 9.91
CA ARG A 236 -14.34 1.89 8.58
C ARG A 236 -14.03 3.30 8.11
N LEU A 237 -14.97 4.25 8.21
CA LEU A 237 -14.73 5.64 7.83
C LEU A 237 -13.68 6.31 8.72
N LYS A 238 -13.67 6.02 10.03
CA LYS A 238 -12.61 6.49 10.92
C LYS A 238 -11.23 5.99 10.49
N ILE A 239 -11.10 4.72 10.12
CA ILE A 239 -9.85 4.15 9.61
C ILE A 239 -9.43 4.82 8.31
N ILE A 240 -10.32 4.91 7.31
CA ILE A 240 -10.04 5.55 6.04
C ILE A 240 -9.60 7.00 6.25
N ALA A 241 -10.31 7.74 7.10
CA ALA A 241 -9.99 9.12 7.41
C ALA A 241 -8.60 9.28 8.04
N ARG A 242 -8.20 8.40 8.96
CA ARG A 242 -6.85 8.44 9.55
C ARG A 242 -5.75 8.22 8.52
N VAL A 243 -5.88 7.17 7.70
CA VAL A 243 -4.86 6.85 6.70
C VAL A 243 -4.80 7.92 5.62
N GLN A 244 -5.96 8.43 5.19
CA GLN A 244 -6.01 9.52 4.22
C GLN A 244 -5.43 10.80 4.80
N ALA A 245 -5.70 11.13 6.07
CA ALA A 245 -5.12 12.29 6.73
C ALA A 245 -3.60 12.24 6.76
N GLU A 246 -2.99 11.07 7.02
CA GLU A 246 -1.53 10.89 6.98
C GLU A 246 -0.98 11.12 5.57
N ILE A 247 -1.66 10.62 4.54
CA ILE A 247 -1.28 10.83 3.13
C ILE A 247 -1.41 12.29 2.71
N VAL A 248 -2.54 12.93 3.04
CA VAL A 248 -2.81 14.36 2.78
C VAL A 248 -1.76 15.22 3.50
N ALA A 249 -1.47 14.91 4.76
CA ALA A 249 -0.43 15.59 5.54
C ALA A 249 0.95 15.46 4.90
N ALA A 250 1.29 14.29 4.34
CA ALA A 250 2.54 14.04 3.64
C ALA A 250 2.60 14.65 2.23
N LEU A 251 1.47 14.87 1.55
CA LEU A 251 1.40 15.41 0.18
C LEU A 251 1.38 16.94 0.14
N ASN A 252 0.68 17.59 1.07
CA ASN A 252 0.37 19.03 1.01
C ASN A 252 1.37 19.93 1.72
N SER A 253 2.59 19.45 1.88
CA SER A 253 3.52 20.05 2.81
C SER A 253 4.92 20.18 2.24
N ASP A 254 5.59 21.26 2.63
CA ASP A 254 7.03 21.42 2.40
C ASP A 254 7.75 20.14 2.84
N GLY A 255 8.77 19.72 2.08
CA GLY A 255 9.28 18.34 2.03
C GLY A 255 9.62 17.64 3.36
N ALA A 256 9.69 18.34 4.48
CA ALA A 256 9.88 17.81 5.83
C ALA A 256 8.67 17.01 6.38
N LYS A 257 7.42 17.36 6.08
CA LYS A 257 6.25 16.56 6.54
C LYS A 257 6.06 15.29 5.72
N LYS A 258 6.38 15.32 4.42
CA LYS A 258 6.53 14.10 3.60
C LYS A 258 7.52 13.13 4.24
N ARG A 259 8.61 13.66 4.82
CA ARG A 259 9.64 12.86 5.47
C ARG A 259 9.09 12.08 6.67
N VAL A 260 8.13 12.63 7.43
CA VAL A 260 7.50 11.94 8.57
C VAL A 260 6.96 10.56 8.18
N LEU A 261 6.17 10.49 7.11
CA LEU A 261 5.62 9.22 6.65
C LEU A 261 6.73 8.31 6.10
N ILE A 262 7.68 8.85 5.34
CA ILE A 262 8.82 8.07 4.81
C ILE A 262 9.62 7.41 5.93
N VAL A 263 9.95 8.13 7.00
CA VAL A 263 10.75 7.57 8.10
C VAL A 263 9.98 6.53 8.91
N LYS A 264 8.64 6.67 9.04
CA LYS A 264 7.78 5.64 9.61
C LYS A 264 7.83 4.37 8.75
N LEU A 265 7.58 4.49 7.44
CA LEU A 265 7.59 3.37 6.51
C LEU A 265 8.97 2.67 6.47
N ALA A 266 10.06 3.44 6.59
CA ALA A 266 11.41 2.91 6.60
C ALA A 266 11.67 1.94 7.76
N GLN A 267 10.98 2.08 8.90
CA GLN A 267 11.15 1.18 10.05
C GLN A 267 10.73 -0.27 9.75
N ALA A 268 9.89 -0.50 8.74
CA ALA A 268 9.43 -1.84 8.38
C ALA A 268 10.40 -2.58 7.45
N ILE A 269 11.28 -1.86 6.75
CA ILE A 269 12.13 -2.43 5.68
C ILE A 269 13.10 -3.51 6.20
N PRO A 270 13.81 -3.30 7.33
CA PRO A 270 14.76 -4.30 7.81
C PRO A 270 14.12 -5.67 8.12
N GLU A 271 12.82 -5.67 8.47
CA GLU A 271 12.06 -6.86 8.85
C GLU A 271 11.20 -7.42 7.69
N ALA A 272 11.30 -6.83 6.50
CA ALA A 272 10.42 -7.09 5.35
C ALA A 272 10.81 -8.37 4.56
N HIS A 273 11.16 -9.47 5.23
CA HIS A 273 11.67 -10.69 4.57
C HIS A 273 10.68 -11.28 3.55
N TYR A 274 9.41 -11.47 3.94
CA TYR A 274 8.38 -12.00 3.05
C TYR A 274 8.06 -11.05 1.89
N PHE A 275 8.07 -9.75 2.18
CA PHE A 275 7.86 -8.72 1.17
C PHE A 275 9.02 -8.65 0.17
N ASN A 276 10.26 -8.84 0.62
CA ASN A 276 11.44 -8.90 -0.25
C ASN A 276 11.31 -10.02 -1.29
N HIS A 277 10.86 -11.21 -0.90
CA HIS A 277 10.57 -12.28 -1.86
C HIS A 277 9.56 -11.88 -2.92
N LYS A 278 8.56 -11.04 -2.57
CA LYS A 278 7.59 -10.56 -3.54
C LYS A 278 8.19 -9.65 -4.57
N VAL A 279 9.11 -8.78 -4.16
CA VAL A 279 9.85 -7.91 -5.06
C VAL A 279 10.78 -8.73 -5.96
N MET A 280 11.49 -9.70 -5.41
CA MET A 280 12.35 -10.60 -6.20
C MET A 280 11.56 -11.40 -7.24
N ASN A 281 10.34 -11.83 -6.93
CA ASN A 281 9.47 -12.51 -7.88
C ASN A 281 9.09 -11.64 -9.08
N MET A 282 8.98 -10.31 -8.92
CA MET A 282 8.75 -9.40 -10.05
C MET A 282 9.90 -9.49 -11.05
N ASN A 283 11.14 -9.41 -10.57
CA ASN A 283 12.34 -9.56 -11.41
C ASN A 283 12.43 -10.94 -12.07
N GLN A 284 11.99 -12.01 -11.37
CA GLN A 284 11.97 -13.35 -11.94
C GLN A 284 10.90 -13.50 -13.03
N LEU A 285 9.71 -12.90 -12.85
CA LEU A 285 8.65 -12.89 -13.86
C LEU A 285 9.08 -12.15 -15.13
N GLU A 286 9.80 -11.03 -15.01
CA GLU A 286 10.39 -10.33 -16.16
C GLU A 286 11.37 -11.23 -16.94
N LYS A 287 12.23 -11.99 -16.25
CA LYS A 287 13.15 -12.95 -16.88
C LYS A 287 12.39 -14.08 -17.59
N ILE A 288 11.38 -14.64 -16.94
CA ILE A 288 10.52 -15.70 -17.54
C ILE A 288 9.83 -15.16 -18.79
N LYS A 289 9.32 -13.92 -18.76
CA LYS A 289 8.70 -13.27 -19.92
C LYS A 289 9.68 -13.17 -21.09
N ALA A 290 10.92 -12.73 -20.84
CA ALA A 290 11.96 -12.63 -21.86
C ALA A 290 12.40 -14.00 -22.44
N GLU A 291 12.33 -15.08 -21.66
CA GLU A 291 12.60 -16.45 -22.16
C GLU A 291 11.48 -16.98 -23.06
N ILE A 292 10.23 -16.58 -22.80
CA ILE A 292 9.04 -16.99 -23.59
C ILE A 292 8.94 -16.17 -24.88
N GLU A 293 9.43 -14.94 -24.88
CA GLU A 293 9.54 -14.06 -26.03
C GLU A 293 11.00 -13.97 -26.50
N PRO A 294 11.58 -15.02 -27.13
CA PRO A 294 12.89 -14.91 -27.72
C PRO A 294 12.81 -13.82 -28.79
N GLU A 295 13.61 -12.78 -28.61
CA GLU A 295 13.57 -11.54 -29.37
C GLU A 295 13.27 -11.76 -30.86
N LYS A 296 12.28 -11.03 -31.38
CA LYS A 296 12.30 -10.54 -32.78
C LYS A 296 13.47 -9.57 -32.98
N LYS A 297 14.70 -10.00 -32.70
CA LYS A 297 15.94 -9.31 -33.08
C LYS A 297 16.58 -10.09 -34.21
N GLN A 298 15.96 -9.98 -35.38
CA GLN A 298 16.60 -10.06 -36.69
C GLN A 298 15.52 -9.71 -37.72
N GLU A 299 15.48 -8.43 -38.08
CA GLU A 299 15.34 -7.92 -39.46
C GLU A 299 15.55 -6.40 -39.46
#